data_AF-A0A0A9DZI3-F1
#
_entry.id   AF-A0A0A9DZI3-F1
#
_cell.length_a   1.000
_cell.length_b   1.000
_cell.length_c   1.000
_cell.angle_alpha   90.00
_cell.angle_beta   90.00
_cell.angle_gamma   90.00
#
_symmetry.space_group_name_H-M   'P 1'
#
loop_
_entity.id
_entity.type
_entity.pdbx_description
1 polymer ?
#
loop_
_entity_poly.entity_id
_entity_poly.type
_entity_poly.pdbx_seq_one_letter_code
_entity_poly.pdbx_strand_id
1 'polypeptide(L)' 'MTLGCIAGSLLLRKAASLAFERNKRSTVTTDIIEYLGKSLEDICPAEH' A
#
# COMPACT_ATOMS: atom_id res chain seq x y z
N MET A 1 2.98 2.72 19.99
CA MET A 1 2.10 1.68 19.41
C MET A 1 1.04 2.29 18.49
N THR A 2 0.21 3.24 18.96
CA THR A 2 -0.89 3.84 18.18
C THR A 2 -0.47 4.46 16.85
N LEU A 3 0.63 5.23 16.81
CA LEU A 3 1.12 5.88 15.58
C LEU A 3 1.52 4.86 14.49
N GLY A 4 2.15 3.75 14.87
CA GLY A 4 2.51 2.68 13.93
C GLY A 4 1.28 2.00 13.33
N CYS A 5 0.26 1.73 14.15
CA CYS A 5 -1.01 1.19 13.65
C CYS A 5 -1.73 2.15 12.71
N ILE A 6 -1.71 3.46 13.01
CA ILE A 6 -2.30 4.49 12.15
C ILE A 6 -1.54 4.55 10.82
N ALA A 7 -0.21 4.62 10.86
CA ALA A 7 0.64 4.64 9.67
C ALA A 7 0.41 3.40 8.79
N GLY A 8 0.41 2.20 9.38
CA GLY A 8 0.12 0.96 8.66
C GLY A 8 -1.30 0.92 8.07
N SER A 9 -2.30 1.40 8.81
CA SER A 9 -3.69 1.47 8.32
C SER A 9 -3.83 2.43 7.14
N LEU A 10 -3.16 3.58 7.18
CA LEU A 10 -3.15 4.56 6.10
C LEU A 10 -2.42 4.04 4.87
N LEU A 11 -1.26 3.41 5.06
CA LEU A 11 -0.50 2.75 4.00
C LEU A 11 -1.32 1.68 3.28
N LEU A 12 -2.00 0.81 4.03
CA LEU A 12 -2.82 -0.25 3.45
C LEU A 12 -4.02 0.31 2.68
N ARG A 13 -4.67 1.35 3.20
CA ARG A 13 -5.78 2.03 2.48
C ARG A 13 -5.30 2.71 1.20
N LYS A 14 -4.13 3.36 1.22
CA LYS A 14 -3.50 3.95 0.03
C LYS A 14 -3.22 2.87 -1.02
N ALA A 15 -2.60 1.77 -0.61
CA ALA A 15 -2.30 0.64 -1.49
C ALA A 15 -3.55 0.04 -2.13
N ALA A 16 -4.60 -0.19 -1.33
CA ALA A 16 -5.87 -0.71 -1.83
C ALA A 16 -6.55 0.25 -2.81
N SER A 17 -6.51 1.57 -2.53
CA SER A 17 -7.03 2.58 -3.44
C SER A 17 -6.28 2.60 -4.78
N LEU A 18 -4.95 2.51 -4.76
CA LEU A 18 -4.13 2.47 -5.98
C LEU A 18 -4.34 1.19 -6.78
N ALA A 19 -4.39 0.05 -6.10
CA ALA A 19 -4.68 -1.24 -6.70
C ALA A 19 -6.06 -1.22 -7.38
N PHE A 20 -7.06 -0.67 -6.71
CA PHE A 20 -8.41 -0.52 -7.26
C PHE A 20 -8.47 0.49 -8.42
N GLU A 21 -7.75 1.60 -8.34
CA GLU A 21 -7.71 2.58 -9.42
C GLU A 21 -7.20 1.95 -10.73
N ARG A 22 -6.18 1.11 -10.63
CA ARG A 22 -5.49 0.46 -11.75
C ARG A 22 -6.22 -0.78 -12.27
N ASN A 23 -6.64 -1.67 -11.36
CA ASN A 23 -7.22 -2.97 -11.71
C ASN A 23 -8.76 -3.01 -11.64
N LYS A 24 -9.40 -1.97 -11.10
CA LYS A 24 -10.87 -1.82 -10.99
C LYS A 24 -11.50 -3.08 -10.37
N ARG A 25 -12.47 -3.70 -11.06
CA ARG A 25 -13.15 -4.93 -10.60
C ARG A 25 -12.25 -6.18 -10.64
N SER A 26 -11.10 -6.13 -11.31
CA SER A 26 -10.15 -7.25 -11.36
C SER A 26 -9.13 -7.22 -10.22
N THR A 27 -9.23 -6.26 -9.30
CA THR A 27 -8.30 -6.13 -8.17
C THR A 27 -8.36 -7.37 -7.28
N VAL A 28 -7.21 -7.99 -7.07
CA VAL A 28 -7.03 -9.10 -6.12
C VAL A 28 -6.10 -8.70 -5.00
N THR A 29 -6.06 -9.48 -3.92
CA THR A 29 -5.21 -9.21 -2.75
C THR A 29 -3.73 -9.07 -3.11
N THR A 30 -3.26 -9.83 -4.11
CA THR A 30 -1.89 -9.73 -4.61
C THR A 30 -1.56 -8.34 -5.14
N ASP A 31 -2.48 -7.70 -5.85
CA ASP A 31 -2.29 -6.33 -6.32
C ASP A 31 -2.10 -5.39 -5.12
N ILE A 32 -2.94 -5.51 -4.09
CA ILE A 32 -2.86 -4.68 -2.89
C ILE A 32 -1.49 -4.83 -2.20
N ILE A 33 -0.97 -6.06 -2.11
CA ILE A 33 0.35 -6.33 -1.51
C ILE A 33 1.47 -5.69 -2.34
N GLU A 34 1.38 -5.77 -3.67
CA GLU A 34 2.37 -5.15 -4.56
C GLU A 34 2.36 -3.61 -4.42
N TYR A 35 1.18 -2.99 -4.44
CA TYR A 35 1.04 -1.55 -4.25
C TYR A 35 1.39 -1.11 -2.82
N LEU A 36 1.29 -1.99 -1.82
CA LEU A 36 1.75 -1.73 -0.45
C LEU A 36 3.27 -1.62 -0.40
N GLY A 37 3.99 -2.58 -0.99
CA GLY A 37 5.45 -2.54 -1.09
C GLY A 37 5.93 -1.29 -1.84
N LYS A 38 5.35 -1.01 -3.01
CA LYS A 38 5.66 0.21 -3.78
C LYS A 38 5.37 1.50 -3.01
N SER A 39 4.25 1.55 -2.28
CA SER A 39 3.90 2.72 -1.47
C SER A 39 4.82 2.90 -0.27
N LEU A 40 5.34 1.81 0.30
CA LEU A 40 6.31 1.88 1.39
C LEU A 40 7.66 2.37 0.90
N GLU A 41 8.15 1.86 -0.24
CA GLU A 41 9.40 2.29 -0.87
C GLU A 41 9.38 3.78 -1.25
N ASP A 42 8.24 4.28 -1.73
CA ASP A 42 8.02 5.71 -2.03
C ASP A 42 8.12 6.61 -0.78
N ILE A 43 7.74 6.10 0.39
CA ILE A 43 7.74 6.86 1.66
C ILE A 43 9.06 6.71 2.42
N CYS A 44 9.62 5.49 2.41
CA CYS A 44 10.83 5.12 3.11
C CYS A 44 11.67 4.27 2.17
N PRO A 45 12.43 4.90 1.26
CA PRO A 45 13.28 4.18 0.34
C PRO A 45 14.32 3.37 1.13
N ALA A 46 14.42 2.09 0.83
CA ALA A 46 15.52 1.27 1.29
C ALA A 46 16.78 1.72 0.55
N GLU A 47 17.56 2.59 1.18
CA GLU A 47 18.92 2.91 0.74
C GLU A 47 19.70 1.58 0.64
N HIS A 48 20.24 1.27 -0.54
CA HIS A 48 21.19 0.18 -0.73
C HIS A 48 22.60 0.64 -0.35
#